data_AF-S3ATW4-F1
#
_entry.id   AF-S3ATW4-F1
#
_cell.length_a   1.000
_cell.length_b   1.000
_cell.length_c   1.000
_cell.angle_alpha   90.00
_cell.angle_beta   90.00
_cell.angle_gamma   90.00
#
_symmetry.space_group_name_H-M   'P 1'
#
loop_
_entity.id
_entity.type
_entity.pdbx_description
1 polymer ?
#
loop_
_entity_poly.entity_id
_entity_poly.type
_entity_poly.pdbx_seq_one_letter_code
_entity_poly.pdbx_strand_id
1 'polypeptide(L)'
;MTLLGDAAHLMPPLGVGANLAMLEGAELAESLVAADGSGEPDEVVRTFEERMWARAGRWARMTMAGLERLVGPDPSEALALFDEVQPS
;
A
#
# COMPACT_ATOMS: atom_id res chain seq x y z
N MET A 1 1.76 20.02 2.34
CA MET A 1 2.06 19.29 1.08
C MET A 1 2.29 17.83 1.45
N THR A 2 1.85 16.86 0.64
CA THR A 2 2.08 15.42 0.86
C THR A 2 2.21 14.66 -0.46
N LEU A 3 2.58 13.37 -0.40
CA LEU A 3 2.78 12.47 -1.55
C LEU A 3 1.82 11.28 -1.46
N LEU A 4 1.44 10.72 -2.61
CA LEU A 4 0.57 9.54 -2.71
C LEU A 4 1.12 8.55 -3.74
N GLY A 5 0.68 7.30 -3.67
CA GLY A 5 1.00 6.24 -4.64
C GLY A 5 2.51 6.01 -4.77
N ASP A 6 2.97 5.78 -5.99
CA ASP A 6 4.39 5.51 -6.28
C ASP A 6 5.32 6.66 -5.84
N ALA A 7 4.83 7.90 -5.78
CA ALA A 7 5.61 9.02 -5.26
C ALA A 7 5.85 8.91 -3.76
N ALA A 8 4.93 8.29 -3.01
CA ALA A 8 5.05 8.07 -1.58
C ALA A 8 5.75 6.74 -1.26
N HIS A 9 5.42 5.65 -1.95
CA HIS A 9 5.82 4.30 -1.53
C HIS A 9 5.96 3.30 -2.69
N LEU A 10 6.83 3.59 -3.65
CA LEU A 10 7.16 2.66 -4.73
C LEU A 10 7.45 1.23 -4.23
N MET A 11 6.79 0.23 -4.82
CA MET A 11 6.87 -1.17 -4.39
C MET A 11 6.81 -2.15 -5.57
N PRO A 12 7.18 -3.44 -5.37
CA PRO A 12 7.10 -4.45 -6.41
C PRO A 12 5.71 -4.55 -7.09
N PRO A 13 5.66 -4.77 -8.42
CA PRO A 13 4.42 -4.66 -9.21
C PRO A 13 3.53 -5.91 -9.13
N LEU A 14 3.17 -6.34 -7.91
CA LEU A 14 2.30 -7.51 -7.67
C LEU A 14 0.83 -7.12 -7.46
N GLY A 15 0.34 -6.18 -8.26
CA GLY A 15 -1.10 -5.89 -8.40
C GLY A 15 -1.73 -4.97 -7.34
N VAL A 16 -0.96 -4.36 -6.44
CA VAL A 16 -1.51 -3.53 -5.35
C VAL A 16 -1.31 -2.02 -5.53
N GLY A 17 -0.27 -1.59 -6.26
CA GLY A 17 0.14 -0.18 -6.33
C GLY A 17 -0.98 0.78 -6.76
N ALA A 18 -1.62 0.52 -7.90
CA ALA A 18 -2.70 1.37 -8.41
C ALA A 18 -3.90 1.45 -7.45
N ASN A 19 -4.28 0.31 -6.85
CA ASN A 19 -5.37 0.27 -5.87
C ASN A 19 -5.04 1.09 -4.62
N LEU A 20 -3.80 1.02 -4.14
CA LEU A 20 -3.35 1.80 -2.99
C LEU A 20 -3.35 3.30 -3.29
N ALA A 21 -2.82 3.69 -4.46
CA ALA A 21 -2.81 5.09 -4.89
C ALA A 21 -4.24 5.68 -5.01
N MET A 22 -5.18 4.90 -5.57
CA MET A 22 -6.59 5.32 -5.67
C MET A 22 -7.26 5.45 -4.29
N LEU A 23 -7.02 4.48 -3.39
CA LEU A 23 -7.54 4.53 -2.03
C LEU A 23 -6.99 5.73 -1.26
N GLU A 24 -5.71 6.05 -1.42
CA GLU A 24 -5.06 7.21 -0.79
C GLU A 24 -5.66 8.54 -1.24
N GLY A 25 -5.91 8.68 -2.55
CA GLY A 25 -6.59 9.85 -3.08
C GLY A 25 -7.98 10.05 -2.45
N ALA A 26 -8.75 8.96 -2.30
CA ALA A 26 -10.06 9.00 -1.66
C ALA A 26 -9.96 9.35 -0.17
N GLU A 27 -9.14 8.63 0.60
CA GLU A 27 -8.99 8.83 2.05
C GLU A 27 -8.47 10.24 2.41
N LEU A 28 -7.53 10.79 1.62
CA LEU A 28 -7.04 12.14 1.82
C LEU A 28 -8.13 13.17 1.53
N ALA A 29 -8.88 13.02 0.43
CA ALA A 29 -9.98 13.91 0.09
C ALA A 29 -11.08 13.90 1.18
N GLU A 30 -11.48 12.71 1.65
CA GLU A 30 -12.44 12.56 2.74
C GLU A 30 -11.96 13.23 4.03
N SER A 31 -10.68 13.03 4.39
CA SER A 31 -10.09 13.62 5.60
C SER A 31 -10.07 15.15 5.54
N LEU A 32 -9.76 15.72 4.37
CA LEU A 32 -9.77 17.17 4.16
C LEU A 32 -11.18 17.77 4.22
N VAL A 33 -12.17 17.10 3.62
CA VAL A 33 -13.58 17.54 3.66
C VAL A 33 -14.14 17.45 5.08
N ALA A 34 -13.86 16.37 5.81
CA ALA A 34 -14.35 16.16 7.16
C ALA A 34 -13.79 17.18 8.18
N ALA A 35 -12.64 17.80 7.90
CA ALA A 35 -12.05 18.82 8.75
C ALA A 35 -12.78 20.19 8.66
N ASP A 36 -13.60 20.42 7.63
CA ASP A 36 -14.48 21.60 7.43
C ASP A 36 -13.83 22.96 7.76
N GLY A 37 -12.54 23.13 7.44
CA GLY A 37 -11.77 24.34 7.73
C GLY A 37 -11.49 24.62 9.22
N SER A 38 -11.92 23.73 10.13
CA SER A 38 -11.70 23.81 11.57
C SER A 38 -10.43 23.10 12.04
N GLY A 39 -9.94 22.14 11.24
CA GLY A 39 -8.68 21.43 11.49
C GLY A 39 -7.50 22.10 10.81
N GLU A 40 -6.35 22.14 11.48
CA GLU A 40 -5.08 22.54 10.86
C GLU A 40 -4.73 21.56 9.73
N PRO A 41 -4.55 22.02 8.47
CA PRO A 41 -4.31 21.14 7.32
C PRO A 41 -3.16 20.15 7.52
N ASP A 42 -2.11 20.57 8.25
CA ASP A 42 -0.95 19.74 8.55
C ASP A 42 -1.28 18.59 9.52
N GLU A 43 -2.22 18.78 10.45
CA GLU A 43 -2.66 17.72 11.37
C GLU A 43 -3.49 16.66 10.66
N VAL A 44 -4.38 17.10 9.76
CA VAL A 44 -5.20 16.22 8.92
C VAL A 44 -4.30 15.37 8.03
N VAL A 45 -3.35 16.01 7.34
CA VAL A 45 -2.38 15.32 6.48
C VAL A 45 -1.53 14.34 7.28
N ARG A 46 -1.02 14.72 8.46
CA ARG A 46 -0.22 13.82 9.31
C ARG A 46 -1.01 12.58 9.73
N THR A 47 -2.27 12.74 10.11
CA THR A 47 -3.14 11.62 10.49
C THR A 47 -3.40 10.68 9.31
N PHE A 48 -3.59 11.23 8.11
CA PHE A 48 -3.70 10.47 6.88
C PHE A 48 -2.39 9.71 6.58
N GLU A 49 -1.24 10.38 6.66
CA GLU A 49 0.07 9.80 6.38
C GLU A 49 0.39 8.62 7.30
N GLU A 50 0.09 8.71 8.60
CA GLU A 50 0.30 7.60 9.55
C GLU A 50 -0.45 6.32 9.13
N ARG A 51 -1.70 6.46 8.69
CA ARG A 51 -2.52 5.35 8.19
C ARG A 51 -1.99 4.81 6.87
N MET A 52 -1.65 5.71 5.94
CA MET A 52 -1.06 5.37 4.65
C MET A 52 0.24 4.58 4.83
N TRP A 53 1.19 5.07 5.64
CA TRP A 53 2.48 4.42 5.87
C TRP A 53 2.35 3.05 6.53
N ALA A 54 1.46 2.91 7.51
CA ALA A 54 1.20 1.62 8.13
C ALA A 54 0.67 0.61 7.10
N ARG A 55 -0.22 1.04 6.19
CA ARG A 55 -0.77 0.22 5.11
C ARG A 55 0.30 -0.11 4.06
N ALA A 56 1.01 0.89 3.54
CA ALA A 56 2.06 0.72 2.54
C ALA A 56 3.18 -0.20 3.04
N GLY A 57 3.62 -0.06 4.30
CA GLY A 57 4.66 -0.90 4.87
C GLY A 57 4.27 -2.39 4.97
N ARG A 58 2.99 -2.70 5.20
CA ARG A 58 2.51 -4.10 5.15
C ARG A 58 2.58 -4.64 3.72
N TRP A 59 2.07 -3.90 2.76
CA TRP A 59 2.06 -4.31 1.36
C TRP A 59 3.47 -4.44 0.79
N ALA A 60 4.36 -3.50 1.06
CA ALA A 60 5.75 -3.56 0.60
C ALA A 60 6.47 -4.83 1.08
N ARG A 61 6.26 -5.25 2.34
CA ARG A 61 6.83 -6.52 2.84
C ARG A 61 6.22 -7.73 2.14
N MET A 62 4.91 -7.76 1.98
CA MET A 62 4.22 -8.87 1.33
C MET A 62 4.61 -8.99 -0.14
N THR A 63 4.65 -7.88 -0.88
CA THR A 63 4.97 -7.89 -2.31
C THR A 63 6.45 -8.11 -2.58
N MET A 64 7.34 -7.64 -1.69
CA MET A 64 8.77 -8.00 -1.76
C MET A 64 8.96 -9.51 -1.56
N ALA A 65 8.38 -10.07 -0.52
CA ALA A 65 8.46 -11.51 -0.25
C ALA A 65 7.86 -12.34 -1.41
N GLY A 66 6.76 -11.87 -2.02
CA GLY A 66 6.19 -12.49 -3.22
C GLY A 66 7.13 -12.40 -4.42
N LEU A 67 7.74 -11.23 -4.66
CA LEU A 67 8.67 -11.03 -5.77
C LEU A 67 9.89 -11.93 -5.61
N GLU A 68 10.48 -11.99 -4.42
CA GLU A 68 11.63 -12.85 -4.10
C GLU A 68 11.36 -14.32 -4.41
N ARG A 69 10.15 -14.83 -4.12
CA ARG A 69 9.76 -16.21 -4.49
C ARG A 69 9.60 -16.38 -5.99
N LEU A 70 9.01 -15.40 -6.68
CA LEU A 70 8.76 -15.48 -8.13
C LEU A 70 10.04 -15.43 -8.96
N VAL A 71 11.05 -14.68 -8.53
CA VAL A 71 12.30 -14.46 -9.28
C VAL A 71 13.53 -15.09 -8.63
N GLY A 72 13.33 -15.85 -7.56
CA GLY A 72 14.37 -16.53 -6.81
C GLY A 72 14.97 -17.74 -7.54
N PRO A 73 16.00 -18.38 -6.94
CA PRO A 73 16.66 -19.53 -7.54
C PRO A 73 15.75 -20.77 -7.65
N ASP A 74 14.72 -20.86 -6.80
CA ASP A 74 13.69 -21.89 -6.86
C ASP A 74 12.29 -21.26 -6.93
N PRO A 75 11.77 -20.95 -8.13
CA PRO A 75 10.45 -20.37 -8.29
C PRO A 75 9.30 -21.33 -7.97
N SER A 76 9.57 -22.63 -7.75
CA SER A 76 8.52 -23.59 -7.36
C SER A 76 7.96 -23.32 -5.96
N GLU A 77 8.73 -22.63 -5.11
CA GLU A 77 8.26 -22.15 -3.79
C GLU A 77 7.03 -21.25 -3.89
N ALA A 78 6.90 -20.47 -4.96
CA ALA A 78 5.73 -19.63 -5.20
C ALA A 78 4.47 -20.46 -5.49
N LEU A 79 4.62 -21.57 -6.23
CA LEU A 79 3.53 -22.50 -6.53
C LEU A 79 3.12 -23.29 -5.28
N ALA A 80 4.09 -23.78 -4.51
CA ALA A 80 3.81 -24.49 -3.26
C ALA A 80 3.00 -23.60 -2.30
N LEU A 81 3.39 -22.33 -2.15
CA LEU A 81 2.63 -21.38 -1.34
C LEU A 81 1.21 -21.15 -1.90
N PHE A 82 1.06 -21.06 -3.22
CA PHE A 82 -0.25 -20.90 -3.86
C PHE A 82 -1.18 -22.07 -3.51
N ASP A 83 -0.70 -23.30 -3.62
CA ASP A 83 -1.47 -24.51 -3.31
C ASP A 83 -1.87 -24.56 -1.82
N GLU A 84 -1.01 -24.06 -0.92
CA GLU A 84 -1.33 -23.94 0.52
C GLU A 84 -2.45 -22.92 0.79
N VAL A 85 -2.46 -21.77 0.11
CA VAL A 85 -3.43 -20.70 0.35
C VAL A 85 -4.72 -20.84 -0.44
N GLN A 86 -4.71 -21.61 -1.53
CA GLN A 86 -5.85 -21.93 -2.39
C GLN A 86 -5.89 -23.45 -2.66
N PRO A 87 -6.18 -24.27 -1.64
CA PRO A 87 -6.33 -25.70 -1.85
C PRO A 87 -7.51 -25.96 -2.80
N SER A 88 -7.31 -26.89 -3.75
CA SER A 88 -8.32 -27.31 -4.71
C SER A 88 -9.43 -28.16 -4.09
#